data_AF-A0A644WWQ5-F1
#
_entry.id   AF-A0A644WWQ5-F1
#
_cell.length_a   1.000
_cell.length_b   1.000
_cell.length_c   1.000
_cell.angle_alpha   90.00
_cell.angle_beta   90.00
_cell.angle_gamma   90.00
#
_symmetry.space_group_name_H-M   'P 1'
#
loop_
_entity.id
_entity.type
_entity.pdbx_description
1 polymer ?
#
loop_
_entity_poly.entity_id
_entity_poly.type
_entity_poly.pdbx_seq_one_letter_code
_entity_poly.pdbx_strand_id
1 'polypeptide(L)'
;MYSAKSKPKNKISIFMILSIITLFILLGFGTNIYLNSKYEEITNSFYNSFNNCEFLEAKSKLNNNKILLIKKNQLNSDLNDYFTDIVDKLCTSLSKNEISTNQALTVLSEIKDYNILSSSLDKLILALDGNEPEAINSNNNVDTTISSNDASNNINKDNYLNLGISAFNSKDYPAAMKYFSLIPKSLENDYQIAQEYISDCKAIYRDYLIENADELTANKYYTKAINLLSEYDSSLLSKSQITEIENKIKSIKQFREEYQGDDSEYTSNAILQSITLNNVNTLSISSKTNYFVYLNLEEQKTYVYKGSTNNWDLVKEFSCSTGLPGKETPKGIFAVTNRGEWFFSDEFGQGGKYWVQFMGDYLFHSLPFDETQSVILDDTLGTPSSHGCIRLNVEDAKWLYDNVANDTKIIIN
;
A
#
# COMPACT_ATOMS: atom_id res chain seq x y z
N MET A 1 -52.29 -65.46 8.27
CA MET A 1 -50.97 -64.90 7.90
C MET A 1 -51.19 -63.52 7.28
N TYR A 2 -51.09 -62.45 8.08
CA TYR A 2 -50.97 -61.08 7.55
C TYR A 2 -49.58 -60.58 7.94
N SER A 3 -48.73 -60.44 6.93
CA SER A 3 -47.36 -59.93 7.06
C SER A 3 -47.40 -58.42 7.25
N ALA A 4 -46.98 -57.94 8.43
CA ALA A 4 -46.81 -56.53 8.71
C ALA A 4 -45.54 -56.02 7.99
N LYS A 5 -45.72 -55.31 6.87
CA LYS A 5 -44.64 -54.58 6.20
C LYS A 5 -44.13 -53.46 7.11
N SER A 6 -42.90 -53.60 7.63
CA SER A 6 -42.17 -52.51 8.28
C SER A 6 -41.87 -51.40 7.26
N LYS A 7 -42.32 -50.16 7.54
CA LYS A 7 -41.91 -48.97 6.77
C LYS A 7 -40.38 -48.82 6.83
N PRO A 8 -39.69 -48.57 5.70
CA PRO A 8 -38.26 -48.29 5.72
C PRO A 8 -38.02 -46.94 6.39
N LYS A 9 -37.18 -46.92 7.43
CA LYS A 9 -36.65 -45.67 8.00
C LYS A 9 -35.71 -45.05 6.96
N ASN A 10 -36.03 -43.85 6.48
CA ASN A 10 -35.14 -43.04 5.63
C ASN A 10 -33.84 -42.76 6.39
N LYS A 11 -32.80 -43.56 6.16
CA LYS A 11 -31.44 -43.25 6.60
C LYS A 11 -30.90 -42.22 5.62
N ILE A 12 -30.79 -40.97 6.05
CA ILE A 12 -30.10 -39.93 5.28
C ILE A 12 -28.65 -40.40 5.11
N SER A 13 -28.27 -40.68 3.87
CA SER A 13 -26.92 -41.14 3.55
C SER A 13 -25.93 -40.01 3.80
N ILE A 14 -24.73 -40.33 4.29
CA ILE A 14 -23.60 -39.38 4.42
C ILE A 14 -23.37 -38.65 3.09
N PHE A 15 -23.55 -39.35 1.96
CA PHE A 15 -23.46 -38.76 0.63
C PHE A 15 -24.51 -37.68 0.35
N MET A 16 -25.73 -37.84 0.89
CA MET A 16 -26.81 -36.86 0.77
C MET A 16 -26.51 -35.60 1.59
N ILE A 17 -25.93 -35.76 2.79
CA ILE A 17 -25.48 -34.63 3.62
C ILE A 17 -24.34 -33.90 2.93
N LEU A 18 -23.35 -34.63 2.40
CA LEU A 18 -22.21 -34.04 1.68
C LEU A 18 -22.67 -33.27 0.43
N SER A 19 -23.60 -33.83 -0.35
CA SER A 19 -24.18 -33.15 -1.51
C SER A 19 -24.93 -31.86 -1.13
N ILE A 20 -25.65 -31.86 0.00
CA ILE A 20 -26.34 -30.67 0.52
C ILE A 20 -25.31 -29.61 0.96
N ILE A 21 -24.24 -30.00 1.65
CA ILE A 21 -23.16 -29.09 2.06
C ILE A 21 -22.49 -28.46 0.84
N THR A 22 -22.14 -29.26 -0.18
CA THR A 22 -21.53 -28.76 -1.41
C THR A 22 -22.46 -27.78 -2.14
N LEU A 23 -23.76 -28.04 -2.16
CA LEU A 23 -24.75 -27.13 -2.74
C LEU A 23 -24.81 -25.80 -1.98
N PHE A 24 -24.77 -25.83 -0.64
CA PHE A 24 -24.71 -24.62 0.18
C PHE A 24 -23.41 -23.83 -0.01
N ILE A 25 -22.27 -24.49 -0.17
CA ILE A 25 -20.99 -23.84 -0.46
C ILE A 25 -21.04 -23.16 -1.83
N LEU A 26 -21.55 -23.84 -2.87
CA LEU A 26 -21.70 -23.27 -4.21
C LEU A 26 -22.66 -22.08 -4.23
N LEU A 27 -23.78 -22.16 -3.50
CA LEU A 27 -24.71 -21.04 -3.32
C LEU A 27 -24.05 -19.88 -2.56
N GLY A 28 -23.27 -20.16 -1.52
CA GLY A 28 -22.49 -19.15 -0.79
C GLY A 28 -21.45 -18.46 -1.67
N PHE A 29 -20.78 -19.21 -2.54
CA PHE A 29 -19.79 -18.67 -3.47
C PHE A 29 -20.45 -17.81 -4.55
N GLY A 30 -21.54 -18.29 -5.16
CA GLY A 30 -22.28 -17.54 -6.16
C GLY A 30 -22.91 -16.25 -5.61
N THR A 31 -23.43 -16.28 -4.38
CA THR A 31 -23.95 -15.08 -3.72
C THR A 31 -22.85 -14.07 -3.40
N ASN A 32 -21.66 -14.52 -2.99
CA ASN A 32 -20.52 -13.64 -2.75
C ASN A 32 -20.04 -12.96 -4.05
N ILE A 33 -19.87 -13.73 -5.14
CA ILE A 33 -19.51 -13.18 -6.46
C ILE A 33 -20.53 -12.13 -6.90
N TYR A 34 -21.83 -12.42 -6.78
CA TYR A 34 -22.89 -11.48 -7.14
C TYR A 34 -22.83 -10.20 -6.29
N LEU A 35 -22.63 -10.33 -4.97
CA LEU A 35 -22.50 -9.18 -4.07
C LEU A 35 -21.28 -8.32 -4.42
N ASN A 36 -20.15 -8.93 -4.77
CA ASN A 36 -18.93 -8.20 -5.14
C ASN A 36 -19.09 -7.47 -6.48
N SER A 37 -19.65 -8.16 -7.49
CA SER A 37 -19.91 -7.55 -8.80
C SER A 37 -20.88 -6.36 -8.69
N LYS A 38 -21.95 -6.48 -7.88
CA LYS A 38 -22.86 -5.36 -7.66
C LYS A 38 -22.23 -4.22 -6.86
N TYR A 39 -21.39 -4.55 -5.89
CA TYR A 39 -20.63 -3.55 -5.15
C TYR A 39 -19.69 -2.74 -6.07
N GLU A 40 -18.95 -3.42 -6.95
CA GLU A 40 -18.11 -2.79 -7.97
C GLU A 40 -18.91 -1.91 -8.93
N GLU A 41 -20.07 -2.38 -9.42
CA GLU A 41 -20.95 -1.59 -10.29
C GLU A 41 -21.40 -0.27 -9.62
N ILE A 42 -21.80 -0.33 -8.34
CA ILE A 42 -22.25 0.83 -7.58
C ILE A 42 -21.10 1.82 -7.32
N THR A 43 -19.95 1.31 -6.87
CA THR A 43 -18.78 2.14 -6.55
C THR A 43 -18.18 2.76 -7.80
N ASN A 44 -18.08 2.03 -8.90
CA ASN A 44 -17.64 2.58 -10.19
C ASN A 44 -18.59 3.68 -10.70
N SER A 45 -19.91 3.49 -10.56
CA SER A 45 -20.88 4.53 -10.91
C SER A 45 -20.73 5.76 -10.00
N PHE A 46 -20.45 5.57 -8.71
CA PHE A 46 -20.17 6.65 -7.77
C PHE A 46 -18.91 7.43 -8.19
N TYR A 47 -17.78 6.73 -8.42
CA TYR A 47 -16.51 7.36 -8.81
C TYR A 47 -16.63 8.13 -10.12
N ASN A 48 -17.34 7.58 -11.11
CA ASN A 48 -17.57 8.25 -12.39
C ASN A 48 -18.32 9.57 -12.21
N SER A 49 -19.44 9.56 -11.48
CA SER A 49 -20.21 10.79 -11.22
C SER A 49 -19.42 11.78 -10.36
N PHE A 50 -18.68 11.32 -9.34
CA PHE A 50 -17.88 12.20 -8.49
C PHE A 50 -16.74 12.87 -9.28
N ASN A 51 -16.01 12.11 -10.11
CA ASN A 51 -14.94 12.64 -10.95
C ASN A 51 -15.44 13.65 -12.00
N ASN A 52 -16.67 13.51 -12.46
CA ASN A 52 -17.32 14.47 -13.37
C ASN A 52 -17.92 15.70 -12.64
N CYS A 53 -17.69 15.82 -11.32
CA CYS A 53 -18.26 16.86 -10.46
C CYS A 53 -19.80 16.83 -10.39
N GLU A 54 -20.42 15.67 -10.64
CA GLU A 54 -21.87 15.43 -10.54
C GLU A 54 -22.24 14.97 -9.12
N PHE A 55 -21.95 15.79 -8.11
CA PHE A 55 -21.94 15.37 -6.70
C PHE A 55 -23.28 14.87 -6.15
N LEU A 56 -24.39 15.51 -6.53
CA LEU A 56 -25.73 15.07 -6.17
C LEU A 56 -26.03 13.67 -6.74
N GLU A 57 -25.61 13.41 -7.97
CA GLU A 57 -25.75 12.09 -8.59
C GLU A 57 -24.85 11.07 -7.90
N ALA A 58 -23.60 11.41 -7.61
CA ALA A 58 -22.67 10.56 -6.88
C ALA A 58 -23.25 10.15 -5.51
N LYS A 59 -23.68 11.12 -4.70
CA LYS A 59 -24.31 10.88 -3.38
C LYS A 59 -25.54 9.98 -3.48
N SER A 60 -26.33 10.13 -4.55
CA SER A 60 -27.49 9.26 -4.80
C SER A 60 -27.12 7.79 -5.01
N LYS A 61 -25.95 7.48 -5.58
CA LYS A 61 -25.48 6.09 -5.81
C LYS A 61 -25.19 5.35 -4.50
N LEU A 62 -24.78 6.07 -3.46
CA LEU A 62 -24.44 5.49 -2.15
C LEU A 62 -25.65 5.38 -1.21
N ASN A 63 -26.74 6.09 -1.50
CA ASN A 63 -27.92 6.12 -0.62
C ASN A 63 -28.78 4.84 -0.76
N ASN A 64 -29.23 4.31 0.39
CA ASN A 64 -30.26 3.26 0.50
C ASN A 64 -30.00 1.95 -0.27
N ASN A 65 -28.74 1.54 -0.44
CA ASN A 65 -28.41 0.26 -1.06
C ASN A 65 -28.10 -0.84 -0.03
N LYS A 66 -28.90 -1.90 -0.01
CA LYS A 66 -28.73 -3.04 0.92
C LYS A 66 -27.37 -3.74 0.77
N ILE A 67 -26.79 -3.74 -0.43
CA ILE A 67 -25.47 -4.35 -0.69
C ILE A 67 -24.37 -3.54 -0.01
N LEU A 68 -24.46 -2.21 -0.03
CA LEU A 68 -23.52 -1.32 0.65
C LEU A 68 -23.60 -1.47 2.18
N LEU A 69 -24.78 -1.75 2.75
CA LEU A 69 -24.88 -2.08 4.18
C LEU A 69 -24.11 -3.37 4.53
N ILE A 70 -24.17 -4.39 3.67
CA ILE A 70 -23.43 -5.65 3.87
C ILE A 70 -21.92 -5.42 3.75
N LYS A 71 -21.51 -4.52 2.85
CA LYS A 71 -20.11 -4.19 2.55
C LYS A 71 -19.63 -2.90 3.23
N LYS A 72 -20.27 -2.44 4.32
CA LYS A 72 -20.02 -1.12 4.93
C LYS A 72 -18.55 -0.85 5.26
N ASN A 73 -17.84 -1.84 5.81
CA ASN A 73 -16.42 -1.68 6.15
C ASN A 73 -15.54 -1.54 4.90
N GLN A 74 -15.84 -2.32 3.86
CA GLN A 74 -15.16 -2.22 2.57
C GLN A 74 -15.44 -0.85 1.92
N LEU A 75 -16.69 -0.40 1.93
CA LEU A 75 -17.07 0.92 1.42
C LEU A 75 -16.33 2.06 2.13
N ASN A 76 -16.24 2.02 3.46
CA ASN A 76 -15.52 3.04 4.20
C ASN A 76 -14.02 3.04 3.87
N SER A 77 -13.40 1.87 3.68
CA SER A 77 -12.00 1.75 3.28
C SER A 77 -11.79 2.30 1.87
N ASP A 78 -12.60 1.85 0.90
CA ASP A 78 -12.45 2.23 -0.51
C ASP A 78 -12.69 3.74 -0.71
N LEU A 79 -13.68 4.31 -0.02
CA LEU A 79 -13.92 5.76 -0.06
C LEU A 79 -12.82 6.56 0.66
N ASN A 80 -12.24 6.03 1.73
CA ASN A 80 -11.10 6.65 2.39
C ASN A 80 -9.90 6.74 1.43
N ASP A 81 -9.58 5.65 0.74
CA ASP A 81 -8.47 5.60 -0.21
C ASP A 81 -8.73 6.51 -1.42
N TYR A 82 -9.94 6.44 -1.99
CA TYR A 82 -10.37 7.28 -3.11
C TYR A 82 -10.32 8.78 -2.79
N PHE A 83 -10.87 9.20 -1.63
CA PHE A 83 -10.86 10.61 -1.26
C PHE A 83 -9.47 11.09 -0.85
N THR A 84 -8.61 10.24 -0.31
CA THR A 84 -7.21 10.58 -0.03
C THR A 84 -6.48 10.91 -1.33
N ASP A 85 -6.63 10.08 -2.36
CA ASP A 85 -6.05 10.32 -3.69
C ASP A 85 -6.58 11.62 -4.34
N ILE A 86 -7.88 11.92 -4.21
CA ILE A 86 -8.44 13.19 -4.69
C ILE A 86 -7.83 14.39 -3.95
N VAL A 87 -7.72 14.32 -2.62
CA VAL A 87 -7.12 15.38 -1.81
C VAL A 87 -5.67 15.63 -2.23
N ASP A 88 -4.88 14.58 -2.45
CA ASP A 88 -3.48 14.69 -2.91
C ASP A 88 -3.39 15.33 -4.30
N LYS A 89 -4.28 14.95 -5.22
CA LYS A 89 -4.37 15.56 -6.56
C LYS A 89 -4.73 17.04 -6.50
N LEU A 90 -5.67 17.43 -5.63
CA LEU A 90 -6.05 18.83 -5.43
C LEU A 90 -4.89 19.64 -4.84
N CYS A 91 -4.21 19.13 -3.81
CA CYS A 91 -3.02 19.77 -3.22
C CYS A 91 -1.90 19.94 -4.24
N THR A 92 -1.63 18.91 -5.06
CA THR A 92 -0.63 18.97 -6.14
C THR A 92 -1.00 20.02 -7.18
N SER A 93 -2.25 20.03 -7.64
CA SER A 93 -2.73 20.98 -8.66
C SER A 93 -2.72 22.43 -8.14
N LEU A 94 -3.03 22.63 -6.86
CA LEU A 94 -2.90 23.92 -6.18
C LEU A 94 -1.44 24.39 -6.13
N SER A 95 -0.51 23.51 -5.76
CA SER A 95 0.92 23.85 -5.69
C SER A 95 1.52 24.26 -7.04
N LYS A 96 0.95 23.75 -8.14
CA LYS A 96 1.33 24.06 -9.53
C LYS A 96 0.55 25.24 -10.13
N ASN A 97 -0.37 25.86 -9.37
CA ASN A 97 -1.31 26.88 -9.85
C ASN A 97 -2.17 26.44 -11.05
N GLU A 98 -2.47 25.14 -11.16
CA GLU A 98 -3.31 24.57 -12.23
C GLU A 98 -4.81 24.75 -11.95
N ILE A 99 -5.17 24.89 -10.67
CA ILE A 99 -6.54 25.15 -10.19
C ILE A 99 -6.54 26.28 -9.17
N SER A 100 -7.68 26.97 -9.02
CA SER A 100 -7.86 27.99 -7.98
C SER A 100 -8.23 27.38 -6.63
N THR A 101 -7.93 28.10 -5.54
CA THR A 101 -8.33 27.75 -4.18
C THR A 101 -9.83 27.50 -4.05
N ASN A 102 -10.68 28.29 -4.72
CA ASN A 102 -12.13 28.12 -4.71
C ASN A 102 -12.60 26.82 -5.39
N GLN A 103 -11.92 26.42 -6.47
CA GLN A 103 -12.20 25.14 -7.14
C GLN A 103 -11.84 23.97 -6.21
N ALA A 104 -10.72 24.05 -5.49
CA ALA A 104 -10.35 23.03 -4.52
C ALA A 104 -11.32 22.98 -3.33
N LEU A 105 -11.66 24.14 -2.73
CA LEU A 105 -12.59 24.24 -1.60
C LEU A 105 -13.97 23.66 -1.91
N THR A 106 -14.43 23.79 -3.16
CA THR A 106 -15.71 23.21 -3.60
C THR A 106 -15.69 21.69 -3.49
N VAL A 107 -14.64 21.04 -3.99
CA VAL A 107 -14.50 19.58 -3.95
C VAL A 107 -14.25 19.09 -2.52
N LEU A 108 -13.37 19.77 -1.77
CA LEU A 108 -13.08 19.39 -0.38
C LEU A 108 -14.31 19.50 0.53
N SER A 109 -15.14 20.53 0.33
CA SER A 109 -16.40 20.69 1.07
C SER A 109 -17.39 19.56 0.74
N GLU A 110 -17.42 19.10 -0.51
CA GLU A 110 -18.24 17.94 -0.88
C GLU A 110 -17.71 16.65 -0.25
N ILE A 111 -16.40 16.41 -0.20
CA ILE A 111 -15.82 15.22 0.45
C ILE A 111 -16.21 15.17 1.93
N LYS A 112 -16.23 16.33 2.61
CA LYS A 112 -16.59 16.45 4.02
C LYS A 112 -17.97 15.88 4.33
N ASP A 113 -18.93 16.03 3.41
CA ASP A 113 -20.31 15.55 3.55
C ASP A 113 -20.44 14.02 3.66
N TYR A 114 -19.41 13.27 3.24
CA TYR A 114 -19.37 11.81 3.37
C TYR A 114 -18.95 11.35 4.77
N ASN A 115 -18.52 12.26 5.65
CA ASN A 115 -17.98 11.98 6.99
C ASN A 115 -16.77 11.03 6.97
N ILE A 116 -15.93 11.15 5.93
CA ILE A 116 -14.68 10.41 5.74
C ILE A 116 -13.55 11.45 5.75
N LEU A 117 -12.37 11.10 6.26
CA LEU A 117 -11.22 12.01 6.41
C LEU A 117 -11.45 13.25 7.31
N SER A 118 -12.54 13.27 8.09
CA SER A 118 -13.10 14.47 8.75
C SER A 118 -12.08 15.39 9.42
N SER A 119 -11.22 14.86 10.30
CA SER A 119 -10.30 15.69 11.09
C SER A 119 -9.11 16.26 10.29
N SER A 120 -8.66 15.56 9.25
CA SER A 120 -7.57 16.01 8.37
C SER A 120 -8.09 16.97 7.30
N LEU A 121 -9.29 16.70 6.78
CA LEU A 121 -9.95 17.50 5.76
C LEU A 121 -10.41 18.86 6.30
N ASP A 122 -10.93 18.91 7.52
CA ASP A 122 -11.34 20.17 8.17
C ASP A 122 -10.17 21.15 8.32
N LYS A 123 -8.99 20.66 8.68
CA LYS A 123 -7.77 21.49 8.80
C LYS A 123 -7.32 22.03 7.44
N LEU A 124 -7.42 21.20 6.40
CA LEU A 124 -7.07 21.60 5.03
C LEU A 124 -8.02 22.67 4.48
N ILE A 125 -9.34 22.50 4.67
CA ILE A 125 -10.35 23.48 4.27
C ILE A 125 -10.11 24.82 4.97
N LEU A 126 -9.87 24.81 6.29
CA LEU A 126 -9.57 26.02 7.05
C LEU A 126 -8.29 26.71 6.58
N ALA A 127 -7.24 25.96 6.26
CA ALA A 127 -5.98 26.52 5.76
C ALA A 127 -6.14 27.16 4.36
N LEU A 128 -7.03 26.64 3.52
CA LEU A 128 -7.27 27.12 2.16
C LEU A 128 -8.28 28.27 2.09
N ASP A 129 -9.28 28.33 2.97
CA ASP A 129 -10.31 29.38 2.98
C ASP A 129 -9.77 30.75 3.46
N GLY A 130 -8.55 30.82 3.99
CA GLY A 130 -7.84 32.07 4.30
C GLY A 130 -8.48 32.92 5.41
N ASN A 131 -9.57 32.47 6.02
CA ASN A 131 -10.25 33.14 7.11
C ASN A 131 -9.61 32.76 8.46
N GLU A 132 -8.72 33.60 8.98
CA GLU A 132 -8.68 33.80 10.43
C GLU A 132 -10.04 34.36 10.89
N PRO A 133 -10.56 34.05 12.10
CA PRO A 133 -11.93 34.37 12.45
C PRO A 133 -12.12 35.89 12.64
N GLU A 134 -12.57 36.58 11.60
CA GLU A 134 -13.28 37.84 11.76
C GLU A 134 -14.70 37.57 12.28
N ALA A 135 -15.04 38.30 13.33
CA ALA A 135 -16.34 38.28 13.98
C ALA A 135 -17.45 38.67 13.00
N ILE A 136 -18.26 37.71 12.56
CA ILE A 136 -19.53 38.00 11.88
C ILE A 136 -20.64 38.06 12.94
N ASN A 137 -20.96 39.30 13.30
CA ASN A 137 -22.25 39.71 13.84
C ASN A 137 -23.38 39.15 12.95
N SER A 138 -24.19 38.25 13.49
CA SER A 138 -25.56 38.06 13.01
C SER A 138 -26.52 38.65 14.04
N ASN A 139 -26.80 39.95 13.87
CA ASN A 139 -28.11 40.48 14.21
C ASN A 139 -29.10 39.90 13.20
N ASN A 140 -30.03 39.07 13.65
CA ASN A 140 -31.43 39.15 13.22
C ASN A 140 -32.32 38.38 14.19
N ASN A 141 -33.21 39.15 14.81
CA ASN A 141 -34.28 38.76 15.71
C ASN A 141 -35.12 37.59 15.18
N VAL A 142 -35.32 36.56 16.00
CA VAL A 142 -36.68 36.04 16.28
C VAL A 142 -36.77 35.68 17.77
N ASP A 143 -37.78 36.31 18.37
CA ASP A 143 -38.25 36.29 19.73
C ASP A 143 -38.76 34.90 20.15
N THR A 144 -38.32 34.35 21.28
CA THR A 144 -39.17 33.64 22.27
C THR A 144 -38.36 33.21 23.50
N THR A 145 -38.44 34.07 24.53
CA THR A 145 -38.51 33.78 25.97
C THR A 145 -38.23 32.34 26.46
N ILE A 146 -37.18 32.16 27.27
CA ILE A 146 -37.23 31.53 28.60
C ILE A 146 -36.03 32.00 29.44
N SER A 147 -36.32 32.24 30.72
CA SER A 147 -35.55 32.97 31.74
C SER A 147 -34.24 32.31 32.19
N SER A 148 -33.21 33.16 32.32
CA SER A 148 -32.17 33.23 33.36
C SER A 148 -31.87 32.00 34.25
N ASN A 149 -30.63 31.50 34.21
CA ASN A 149 -29.68 31.61 35.34
C ASN A 149 -28.27 31.13 34.95
N ASP A 150 -27.29 31.91 35.43
CA ASP A 150 -25.83 31.78 35.37
C ASP A 150 -25.21 30.39 35.15
N ALA A 151 -24.37 30.28 34.11
CA ALA A 151 -23.02 29.71 34.21
C ALA A 151 -22.20 30.10 32.97
N SER A 152 -21.29 31.03 33.18
CA SER A 152 -20.16 31.37 32.31
C SER A 152 -19.37 30.15 31.81
N ASN A 153 -18.96 30.19 30.54
CA ASN A 153 -17.82 29.47 29.94
C ASN A 153 -17.86 27.94 29.92
N ASN A 154 -18.74 27.33 29.11
CA ASN A 154 -18.63 25.89 28.88
C ASN A 154 -19.13 25.40 27.52
N ILE A 155 -18.62 25.98 26.44
CA ILE A 155 -18.79 25.42 25.09
C ILE A 155 -17.41 25.49 24.41
N ASN A 156 -16.90 24.33 23.97
CA ASN A 156 -15.67 24.10 23.18
C ASN A 156 -14.37 23.64 23.91
N LYS A 157 -14.50 22.83 24.98
CA LYS A 157 -13.37 22.10 25.62
C LYS A 157 -13.47 20.57 25.52
N ASP A 158 -14.39 20.08 24.70
CA ASP A 158 -14.61 18.65 24.44
C ASP A 158 -13.79 18.23 23.19
N ASN A 159 -12.85 17.29 23.22
CA ASN A 159 -12.35 16.47 24.31
C ASN A 159 -10.97 15.92 23.86
N TYR A 160 -9.88 16.65 24.18
CA TYR A 160 -8.52 16.24 23.80
C TYR A 160 -8.15 14.83 24.31
N LEU A 161 -8.79 14.37 25.39
CA LEU A 161 -8.62 13.03 25.90
C LEU A 161 -9.13 11.99 24.89
N ASN A 162 -10.33 12.19 24.33
CA ASN A 162 -10.88 11.30 23.31
C ASN A 162 -10.07 11.32 22.02
N LEU A 163 -9.57 12.48 21.59
CA LEU A 163 -8.69 12.59 20.43
C LEU A 163 -7.37 11.85 20.65
N GLY A 164 -6.80 11.99 21.85
CA GLY A 164 -5.60 11.27 22.25
C GLY A 164 -5.82 9.75 22.28
N ILE A 165 -6.92 9.27 22.88
CA ILE A 165 -7.28 7.84 22.92
C ILE A 165 -7.51 7.29 21.52
N SER A 166 -8.20 8.04 20.64
CA SER A 166 -8.42 7.62 19.26
C SER A 166 -7.10 7.50 18.50
N ALA A 167 -6.23 8.50 18.58
CA ALA A 167 -4.91 8.46 17.95
C ALA A 167 -4.05 7.31 18.49
N PHE A 168 -4.11 7.06 19.80
CA PHE A 168 -3.43 5.94 20.45
C PHE A 168 -3.90 4.58 19.91
N ASN A 169 -5.21 4.36 19.82
CA ASN A 169 -5.79 3.13 19.29
C ASN A 169 -5.47 2.91 17.81
N SER A 170 -5.31 4.00 17.06
CA SER A 170 -4.86 3.98 15.66
C SER A 170 -3.34 3.87 15.51
N LYS A 171 -2.58 3.76 16.61
CA LYS A 171 -1.11 3.72 16.66
C LYS A 171 -0.40 4.99 16.17
N ASP A 172 -1.11 6.11 16.09
CA ASP A 172 -0.53 7.44 15.85
C ASP A 172 -0.07 8.06 17.18
N TYR A 173 1.00 7.50 17.72
CA TYR A 173 1.53 7.89 19.03
C TYR A 173 2.00 9.35 19.12
N PRO A 174 2.62 9.96 18.07
CA PRO A 174 2.93 11.39 18.08
C PRO A 174 1.69 12.27 18.20
N ALA A 175 0.63 12.00 17.44
CA ALA A 175 -0.61 12.75 17.57
C ALA A 175 -1.27 12.51 18.93
N ALA A 176 -1.26 11.27 19.43
CA ALA A 176 -1.81 10.92 20.73
C ALA A 176 -1.15 11.73 21.86
N MET A 177 0.19 11.73 21.91
CA MET A 177 0.94 12.50 22.91
C MET A 177 0.71 14.00 22.79
N LYS A 178 0.64 14.54 21.58
CA LYS A 178 0.29 15.94 21.35
C LYS A 178 -1.06 16.27 21.97
N TYR A 179 -2.11 15.49 21.71
CA TYR A 179 -3.43 15.73 22.29
C TYR A 179 -3.45 15.58 23.81
N PHE A 180 -2.82 14.54 24.36
CA PHE A 180 -2.73 14.38 25.82
C PHE A 180 -1.99 15.52 26.52
N SER A 181 -0.95 16.08 25.88
CA SER A 181 -0.19 17.21 26.42
C SER A 181 -0.96 18.54 26.48
N LEU A 182 -2.02 18.66 25.67
CA LEU A 182 -2.90 19.85 25.64
C LEU A 182 -3.95 19.84 26.75
N ILE A 183 -4.09 18.74 27.51
CA ILE A 183 -5.04 18.63 28.61
C ILE A 183 -4.51 19.41 29.82
N PRO A 184 -5.22 20.46 30.29
CA PRO A 184 -4.76 21.28 31.39
C PRO A 184 -4.90 20.57 32.74
N LYS A 185 -3.94 20.79 33.65
CA LYS A 185 -3.97 20.29 35.04
C LYS A 185 -5.25 20.64 35.82
N SER A 186 -5.97 21.68 35.39
CA SER A 186 -7.25 22.07 35.99
C SER A 186 -8.37 21.04 35.78
N LEU A 187 -8.23 20.13 34.80
CA LEU A 187 -9.16 19.02 34.55
C LEU A 187 -8.59 17.76 35.21
N GLU A 188 -8.70 17.65 36.53
CA GLU A 188 -7.94 16.71 37.35
C GLU A 188 -8.08 15.23 36.92
N ASN A 189 -9.30 14.78 36.64
CA ASN A 189 -9.56 13.41 36.19
C ASN A 189 -9.00 13.13 34.78
N ASP A 190 -9.28 14.01 33.82
CA ASP A 190 -8.83 13.83 32.43
C ASP A 190 -7.32 13.99 32.31
N TYR A 191 -6.72 14.88 33.11
CA TYR A 191 -5.29 15.05 33.20
C TYR A 191 -4.63 13.78 33.74
N GLN A 192 -5.18 13.14 34.77
CA GLN A 192 -4.64 11.90 35.31
C GLN A 192 -4.68 10.77 34.26
N ILE A 193 -5.81 10.58 33.58
CA ILE A 193 -5.94 9.60 32.49
C ILE A 193 -4.94 9.90 31.37
N ALA A 194 -4.80 11.18 30.98
CA ALA A 194 -3.83 11.60 29.97
C ALA A 194 -2.38 11.30 30.37
N GLN A 195 -2.01 11.47 31.65
CA GLN A 195 -0.68 11.10 32.13
C GLN A 195 -0.42 9.60 32.05
N GLU A 196 -1.44 8.76 32.34
CA GLU A 196 -1.35 7.31 32.18
C GLU A 196 -1.10 6.94 30.71
N TYR A 197 -1.92 7.45 29.78
CA TYR A 197 -1.71 7.20 28.35
C TYR A 197 -0.39 7.78 27.82
N ILE A 198 0.09 8.92 28.33
CA ILE A 198 1.42 9.43 27.98
C ILE A 198 2.51 8.45 28.42
N SER A 199 2.37 7.84 29.61
CA SER A 199 3.30 6.79 30.07
C SER A 199 3.26 5.57 29.14
N ASP A 200 2.06 5.13 28.75
CA ASP A 200 1.87 3.99 27.86
C ASP A 200 2.40 4.28 26.44
N CYS A 201 2.17 5.48 25.90
CA CYS A 201 2.73 5.92 24.63
C CYS A 201 4.26 5.81 24.64
N LYS A 202 4.91 6.29 25.71
CA LYS A 202 6.37 6.25 25.82
C LYS A 202 6.92 4.83 25.91
N ALA A 203 6.18 3.92 26.55
CA ALA A 203 6.55 2.51 26.61
C ALA A 203 6.40 1.83 25.24
N ILE A 204 5.25 1.99 24.59
CA ILE A 204 4.87 1.28 23.37
C ILE A 204 5.55 1.86 22.12
N TYR A 205 5.77 3.17 22.06
CA TYR A 205 6.30 3.84 20.85
C TYR A 205 7.68 3.32 20.45
N ARG A 206 8.55 3.03 21.43
CA ARG A 206 9.86 2.42 21.19
C ARG A 206 9.72 1.04 20.54
N ASP A 207 8.86 0.19 21.08
CA ASP A 207 8.67 -1.17 20.58
C ASP A 207 8.03 -1.14 19.18
N TYR A 208 7.04 -0.26 18.98
CA TYR A 208 6.45 -0.01 17.67
C TYR A 208 7.51 0.39 16.63
N LEU A 209 8.38 1.35 16.93
CA LEU A 209 9.44 1.79 16.02
C LEU A 209 10.39 0.64 15.67
N ILE A 210 10.79 -0.17 16.66
CA ILE A 210 11.73 -1.27 16.45
C ILE A 210 11.08 -2.42 15.68
N GLU A 211 9.84 -2.80 15.97
CA GLU A 211 9.11 -3.85 15.26
C GLU A 211 8.91 -3.50 13.78
N ASN A 212 8.48 -2.27 13.47
CA ASN A 212 8.32 -1.81 12.10
C ASN A 212 9.67 -1.71 11.37
N ALA A 213 10.72 -1.27 12.07
CA ALA A 213 12.06 -1.27 11.50
C ALA A 213 12.59 -2.68 11.24
N ASP A 214 12.26 -3.65 12.09
CA ASP A 214 12.61 -5.06 11.91
C ASP A 214 11.86 -5.69 10.75
N GLU A 215 10.57 -5.38 10.58
CA GLU A 215 9.80 -5.79 9.40
C GLU A 215 10.39 -5.21 8.11
N LEU A 216 10.71 -3.90 8.10
CA LEU A 216 11.36 -3.25 6.95
C LEU A 216 12.74 -3.87 6.66
N THR A 217 13.52 -4.16 7.69
CA THR A 217 14.84 -4.78 7.58
C THR A 217 14.74 -6.22 7.05
N ALA A 218 13.77 -7.01 7.51
CA ALA A 218 13.49 -8.36 7.02
C ALA A 218 13.12 -8.36 5.53
N ASN A 219 12.44 -7.29 5.08
CA ASN A 219 12.10 -7.05 3.68
C ASN A 219 13.17 -6.26 2.91
N LYS A 220 14.39 -6.11 3.45
CA LYS A 220 15.56 -5.44 2.84
C LYS A 220 15.37 -3.94 2.56
N TYR A 221 14.39 -3.28 3.16
CA TYR A 221 14.17 -1.84 3.10
C TYR A 221 15.00 -1.07 4.14
N TYR A 222 16.32 -1.28 4.15
CA TYR A 222 17.21 -0.77 5.20
C TYR A 222 17.15 0.76 5.37
N THR A 223 17.07 1.52 4.27
CA THR A 223 16.95 2.99 4.35
C THR A 223 15.63 3.44 4.97
N LYS A 224 14.51 2.78 4.64
CA LYS A 224 13.22 3.08 5.27
C LYS A 224 13.24 2.76 6.76
N ALA A 225 13.85 1.62 7.12
CA ALA A 225 14.03 1.25 8.53
C ALA A 225 14.88 2.30 9.28
N ILE A 226 15.98 2.76 8.68
CA ILE A 226 16.84 3.80 9.26
C ILE A 226 16.10 5.14 9.37
N ASN A 227 15.37 5.58 8.35
CA ASN A 227 14.62 6.84 8.37
C ASN A 227 13.51 6.80 9.42
N LEU A 228 12.72 5.72 9.48
CA LEU A 228 11.73 5.50 10.52
C LEU A 228 12.34 5.64 11.92
N LEU A 229 13.53 5.06 12.13
CA LEU A 229 14.27 5.16 13.38
C LEU A 229 15.03 6.49 13.56
N SER A 230 15.08 7.37 12.57
CA SER A 230 15.80 8.66 12.66
C SER A 230 14.85 9.87 12.73
N GLU A 231 13.61 9.70 12.27
CA GLU A 231 12.57 10.74 12.20
C GLU A 231 11.57 10.65 13.36
N TYR A 232 11.88 9.88 14.41
CA TYR A 232 11.02 9.80 15.59
C TYR A 232 10.97 11.12 16.36
N ASP A 233 9.86 11.34 17.06
CA ASP A 233 9.75 12.47 17.98
C ASP A 233 10.51 12.16 19.27
N SER A 234 11.67 12.79 19.44
CA SER A 234 12.56 12.60 20.60
C SER A 234 11.93 12.98 21.95
N SER A 235 10.85 13.77 21.95
CA SER A 235 10.12 14.11 23.18
C SER A 235 9.34 12.93 23.76
N LEU A 236 9.14 11.87 22.96
CA LEU A 236 8.36 10.68 23.31
C LEU A 236 9.23 9.54 23.85
N LEU A 237 10.54 9.73 24.00
CA LEU A 237 11.47 8.67 24.37
C LEU A 237 12.41 9.10 25.48
N SER A 238 12.75 8.16 26.37
CA SER A 238 13.79 8.36 27.37
C SER A 238 15.19 8.29 26.75
N LYS A 239 16.20 8.84 27.44
CA LYS A 239 17.60 8.76 27.00
C LYS A 239 18.09 7.33 26.76
N SER A 240 17.61 6.37 27.58
CA SER A 240 17.94 4.94 27.41
C SER A 240 17.35 4.39 26.10
N GLN A 241 16.08 4.69 25.84
CA GLN A 241 15.39 4.23 24.63
C GLN A 241 15.98 4.83 23.36
N ILE A 242 16.38 6.11 23.40
CA ILE A 242 17.11 6.77 22.30
C ILE A 242 18.42 6.02 22.01
N THR A 243 19.19 5.69 23.06
CA THR A 243 20.44 4.93 22.90
C THR A 243 20.20 3.56 22.27
N GLU A 244 19.11 2.88 22.62
CA GLU A 244 18.73 1.60 22.02
C GLU A 244 18.36 1.73 20.54
N ILE A 245 17.64 2.80 20.16
CA ILE A 245 17.30 3.10 18.76
C ILE A 245 18.57 3.44 17.98
N GLU A 246 19.49 4.24 18.53
CA GLU A 246 20.79 4.54 17.90
C GLU A 246 21.62 3.27 17.68
N ASN A 247 21.65 2.36 18.66
CA ASN A 247 22.30 1.06 18.54
C ASN A 247 21.64 0.20 17.45
N LYS A 248 20.31 0.23 17.36
CA LYS A 248 19.55 -0.48 16.31
C LYS A 248 19.86 0.09 14.92
N ILE A 249 19.88 1.42 14.76
CA ILE A 249 20.31 2.08 13.53
C ILE A 249 21.72 1.64 13.14
N LYS A 250 22.66 1.61 14.09
CA LYS A 250 24.03 1.17 13.84
C LYS A 250 24.08 -0.28 13.37
N SER A 251 23.32 -1.16 14.02
CA SER A 251 23.18 -2.57 13.64
C SER A 251 22.60 -2.71 12.21
N ILE A 252 21.53 -1.99 11.89
CA ILE A 252 20.91 -1.99 10.55
C ILE A 252 21.86 -1.40 9.49
N LYS A 253 22.62 -0.34 9.82
CA LYS A 253 23.65 0.23 8.92
C LYS A 253 24.77 -0.79 8.65
N GLN A 254 25.22 -1.51 9.68
CA GLN A 254 26.22 -2.56 9.53
C GLN A 254 25.68 -3.73 8.67
N PHE A 255 24.44 -4.18 8.90
CA PHE A 255 23.80 -5.19 8.06
C PHE A 255 23.64 -4.69 6.62
N ARG A 256 23.27 -3.43 6.42
CA ARG A 256 23.19 -2.80 5.10
C ARG A 256 24.55 -2.81 4.40
N GLU A 257 25.62 -2.43 5.10
CA GLU A 257 26.99 -2.41 4.57
C GLU A 257 27.52 -3.83 4.26
N GLU A 258 27.11 -4.83 5.04
CA GLU A 258 27.48 -6.25 4.82
C GLU A 258 26.73 -6.88 3.63
N TYR A 259 25.49 -6.45 3.34
CA TYR A 259 24.67 -6.96 2.23
C TYR A 259 24.70 -6.11 0.94
N GLN A 260 25.12 -4.84 1.01
CA GLN A 260 25.06 -3.89 -0.11
C GLN A 260 26.37 -3.09 -0.21
N GLY A 261 27.22 -3.47 -1.16
CA GLY A 261 28.33 -2.62 -1.57
C GLY A 261 27.84 -1.27 -2.12
N ASP A 262 28.27 -0.20 -1.47
CA ASP A 262 28.64 1.15 -1.94
C ASP A 262 27.65 2.13 -2.63
N ASP A 263 26.36 1.85 -2.83
CA ASP A 263 25.49 2.82 -3.54
C ASP A 263 24.11 3.02 -2.88
N SER A 264 23.98 3.95 -1.92
CA SER A 264 22.78 4.02 -1.04
C SER A 264 22.00 5.34 -0.97
N GLU A 265 22.04 6.24 -1.96
CA GLU A 265 21.21 7.47 -1.89
C GLU A 265 20.29 7.70 -3.11
N TYR A 266 20.63 7.19 -4.30
CA TYR A 266 19.94 7.61 -5.53
C TYR A 266 19.06 6.54 -6.21
N THR A 267 19.27 5.25 -5.93
CA THR A 267 18.49 4.16 -6.54
C THR A 267 17.07 4.02 -5.96
N SER A 268 16.71 4.76 -4.90
CA SER A 268 15.36 4.76 -4.34
C SER A 268 14.32 5.46 -5.24
N ASN A 269 14.69 6.54 -5.93
CA ASN A 269 13.79 7.19 -6.90
C ASN A 269 13.52 6.29 -8.11
N ALA A 270 14.53 5.54 -8.55
CA ALA A 270 14.40 4.60 -9.66
C ALA A 270 13.46 3.43 -9.36
N ILE A 271 13.12 3.15 -8.09
CA ILE A 271 12.05 2.18 -7.73
C ILE A 271 10.65 2.82 -7.76
N LEU A 272 10.55 4.13 -7.51
CA LEU A 272 9.28 4.83 -7.32
C LEU A 272 8.65 5.34 -8.63
N GLN A 273 9.40 5.33 -9.73
CA GLN A 273 8.92 5.74 -11.05
C GLN A 273 9.47 4.84 -12.15
N SER A 274 8.78 4.76 -13.27
CA SER A 274 9.25 4.03 -14.45
C SER A 274 10.52 4.67 -15.01
N ILE A 275 11.53 3.84 -15.31
CA ILE A 275 12.78 4.29 -15.93
C ILE A 275 12.54 4.38 -17.44
N THR A 276 12.77 5.56 -18.00
CA THR A 276 12.56 5.87 -19.42
C THR A 276 13.84 6.44 -20.02
N LEU A 277 13.91 6.45 -21.35
CA LEU A 277 15.02 7.09 -22.08
C LEU A 277 15.24 8.56 -21.67
N ASN A 278 14.18 9.25 -21.25
CA ASN A 278 14.24 10.66 -20.87
C ASN A 278 14.77 10.90 -19.45
N ASN A 279 14.63 9.94 -18.53
CA ASN A 279 14.99 10.11 -17.13
C ASN A 279 16.17 9.24 -16.67
N VAL A 280 16.56 8.21 -17.41
CA VAL A 280 17.58 7.23 -16.98
C VAL A 280 18.90 7.88 -16.56
N ASN A 281 19.28 8.97 -17.23
CA ASN A 281 20.53 9.70 -17.00
C ASN A 281 20.43 10.79 -15.93
N THR A 282 19.26 10.98 -15.31
CA THR A 282 19.06 11.90 -14.19
C THR A 282 18.87 11.17 -12.85
N LEU A 283 18.71 9.85 -12.90
CA LEU A 283 18.40 9.01 -11.74
C LEU A 283 19.63 8.56 -10.94
N SER A 284 20.84 8.89 -11.38
CA SER A 284 22.10 8.49 -10.72
C SER A 284 22.17 6.99 -10.43
N ILE A 285 21.66 6.19 -11.38
CA ILE A 285 21.75 4.73 -11.35
C ILE A 285 23.20 4.34 -11.59
N SER A 286 23.82 3.72 -10.61
CA SER A 286 25.15 3.11 -10.71
C SER A 286 25.05 1.60 -10.90
N SER A 287 26.06 0.96 -11.46
CA SER A 287 26.19 -0.49 -11.51
C SER A 287 27.66 -0.86 -11.36
N LYS A 288 27.94 -2.03 -10.77
CA LYS A 288 29.31 -2.55 -10.65
C LYS A 288 29.88 -3.02 -11.98
N THR A 289 29.04 -3.11 -13.01
CA THR A 289 29.42 -3.46 -14.38
C THR A 289 29.04 -2.33 -15.33
N ASN A 290 29.48 -2.43 -16.59
CA ASN A 290 29.09 -1.48 -17.64
C ASN A 290 27.65 -1.69 -18.13
N TYR A 291 26.85 -2.48 -17.42
CA TYR A 291 25.44 -2.72 -17.72
C TYR A 291 24.58 -2.49 -16.49
N PHE A 292 23.32 -2.14 -16.69
CA PHE A 292 22.26 -2.41 -15.72
C PHE A 292 21.01 -2.92 -16.46
N VAL A 293 20.17 -3.66 -15.74
CA VAL A 293 18.92 -4.22 -16.25
C VAL A 293 17.76 -3.57 -15.52
N TYR A 294 16.74 -3.18 -16.26
CA TYR A 294 15.49 -2.66 -15.72
C TYR A 294 14.32 -3.50 -16.22
N LEU A 295 13.51 -4.02 -15.29
CA LEU A 295 12.29 -4.75 -15.58
C LEU A 295 11.08 -3.89 -15.17
N ASN A 296 10.21 -3.61 -16.13
CA ASN A 296 8.93 -2.97 -15.89
C ASN A 296 7.83 -4.06 -15.87
N LEU A 297 7.24 -4.29 -14.69
CA LEU A 297 6.21 -5.30 -14.47
C LEU A 297 4.88 -4.92 -15.12
N GLU A 298 4.55 -3.64 -15.25
CA GLU A 298 3.32 -3.20 -15.90
C GLU A 298 3.39 -3.41 -17.42
N GLU A 299 4.52 -3.06 -18.03
CA GLU A 299 4.74 -3.19 -19.46
C GLU A 299 5.13 -4.61 -19.88
N GLN A 300 5.51 -5.47 -18.93
CA GLN A 300 6.07 -6.79 -19.19
C GLN A 300 7.27 -6.72 -20.15
N LYS A 301 8.19 -5.80 -19.85
CA LYS A 301 9.41 -5.56 -20.64
C LYS A 301 10.66 -5.50 -19.77
N THR A 302 11.74 -6.09 -20.30
CA THR A 302 13.09 -5.99 -19.74
C THR A 302 13.96 -5.12 -20.65
N TYR A 303 14.56 -4.08 -20.09
CA TYR A 303 15.45 -3.15 -20.74
C TYR A 303 16.88 -3.39 -20.25
N VAL A 304 17.85 -3.41 -21.16
CA VAL A 304 19.27 -3.48 -20.80
C VAL A 304 19.97 -2.23 -21.29
N TYR A 305 20.59 -1.54 -20.35
CA TYR A 305 21.36 -0.33 -20.61
C TYR A 305 22.84 -0.61 -20.48
N LYS A 306 23.66 0.09 -21.28
CA LYS A 306 25.11 0.01 -21.26
C LYS A 306 25.71 1.40 -21.04
N GLY A 307 26.77 1.48 -20.23
CA GLY A 307 27.43 2.75 -19.93
C GLY A 307 27.88 2.82 -18.48
N SER A 308 27.72 4.00 -17.89
CA SER A 308 28.10 4.30 -16.51
C SER A 308 27.08 5.24 -15.88
N THR A 309 27.20 5.50 -14.58
CA THR A 309 26.32 6.43 -13.85
C THR A 309 26.07 7.73 -14.61
N ASN A 310 24.78 8.06 -14.82
CA ASN A 310 24.29 9.22 -15.57
C ASN A 310 24.67 9.30 -17.07
N ASN A 311 25.21 8.23 -17.64
CA ASN A 311 25.53 8.11 -19.05
C ASN A 311 25.25 6.69 -19.55
N TRP A 312 23.96 6.38 -19.66
CA TRP A 312 23.39 5.10 -20.01
C TRP A 312 22.70 5.17 -21.37
N ASP A 313 23.04 4.20 -22.23
CA ASP A 313 22.42 3.98 -23.52
C ASP A 313 21.61 2.68 -23.49
N LEU A 314 20.37 2.72 -23.96
CA LEU A 314 19.56 1.51 -24.13
C LEU A 314 20.15 0.67 -25.27
N VAL A 315 20.55 -0.57 -24.97
CA VAL A 315 21.14 -1.48 -25.98
C VAL A 315 20.24 -2.65 -26.35
N LYS A 316 19.29 -3.01 -25.46
CA LYS A 316 18.31 -4.08 -25.69
C LYS A 316 17.00 -3.80 -25.00
N GLU A 317 15.94 -4.29 -25.62
CA GLU A 317 14.58 -4.38 -25.07
C GLU A 317 14.07 -5.79 -25.36
N PHE A 318 13.53 -6.46 -24.34
CA PHE A 318 12.98 -7.81 -24.42
C PHE A 318 11.52 -7.79 -23.95
N SER A 319 10.65 -8.48 -24.67
CA SER A 319 9.36 -8.88 -24.11
C SER A 319 9.59 -9.96 -23.06
N CYS A 320 8.91 -9.85 -21.92
CA CYS A 320 9.02 -10.84 -20.87
C CYS A 320 7.66 -11.26 -20.33
N SER A 321 7.64 -12.31 -19.52
CA SER A 321 6.46 -12.71 -18.73
C SER A 321 6.86 -13.03 -17.30
N THR A 322 6.25 -12.31 -16.35
CA THR A 322 6.58 -12.39 -14.93
C THR A 322 5.61 -13.30 -14.16
N GLY A 323 5.75 -13.33 -12.83
CA GLY A 323 4.91 -14.11 -11.94
C GLY A 323 3.45 -13.72 -11.95
N LEU A 324 2.56 -14.73 -11.93
CA LEU A 324 1.12 -14.56 -11.79
C LEU A 324 0.74 -13.95 -10.42
N PRO A 325 -0.48 -13.39 -10.28
CA PRO A 325 -1.01 -13.02 -8.96
C PRO A 325 -0.97 -14.20 -7.98
N GLY A 326 -0.47 -13.97 -6.77
CA GLY A 326 -0.17 -14.97 -5.74
C GLY A 326 1.17 -15.71 -5.92
N LYS A 327 1.93 -15.40 -6.98
CA LYS A 327 3.27 -15.93 -7.30
C LYS A 327 4.15 -14.81 -7.88
N GLU A 328 4.05 -13.63 -7.30
CA GLU A 328 4.58 -12.39 -7.86
C GLU A 328 6.10 -12.41 -8.04
N THR A 329 6.55 -11.76 -9.12
CA THR A 329 7.97 -11.41 -9.23
C THR A 329 8.28 -10.28 -8.24
N PRO A 330 9.33 -10.42 -7.41
CA PRO A 330 9.65 -9.44 -6.38
C PRO A 330 10.10 -8.12 -6.99
N LYS A 331 9.58 -7.01 -6.45
CA LYS A 331 10.03 -5.65 -6.78
C LYS A 331 11.26 -5.27 -5.97
N GLY A 332 12.10 -4.39 -6.51
CA GLY A 332 13.24 -3.84 -5.78
C GLY A 332 14.53 -3.76 -6.60
N ILE A 333 15.64 -3.58 -5.90
CA ILE A 333 16.99 -3.54 -6.48
C ILE A 333 17.70 -4.83 -6.14
N PHE A 334 18.26 -5.45 -7.16
CA PHE A 334 18.99 -6.70 -7.09
C PHE A 334 20.30 -6.58 -7.86
N ALA A 335 21.07 -7.66 -7.87
CA ALA A 335 22.21 -7.82 -8.74
C ALA A 335 22.20 -9.24 -9.30
N VAL A 336 22.82 -9.43 -10.47
CA VAL A 336 23.04 -10.79 -10.99
C VAL A 336 23.98 -11.55 -10.05
N THR A 337 23.52 -12.68 -9.53
CA THR A 337 24.29 -13.48 -8.56
C THR A 337 24.92 -14.72 -9.20
N ASN A 338 24.21 -15.38 -10.10
CA ASN A 338 24.65 -16.65 -10.70
C ASN A 338 23.98 -16.89 -12.06
N ARG A 339 24.42 -17.92 -12.80
CA ARG A 339 23.85 -18.31 -14.09
C ARG A 339 24.11 -19.78 -14.42
N GLY A 340 23.34 -20.33 -15.36
CA GLY A 340 23.59 -21.65 -15.94
C GLY A 340 22.87 -21.86 -17.27
N GLU A 341 23.33 -22.84 -18.05
CA GLU A 341 22.80 -23.09 -19.39
C GLU A 341 21.41 -23.74 -19.37
N TRP A 342 21.10 -24.49 -18.32
CA TRP A 342 19.87 -25.26 -18.18
C TRP A 342 19.48 -25.44 -16.71
N PHE A 343 18.18 -25.52 -16.44
CA PHE A 343 17.61 -26.09 -15.23
C PHE A 343 16.34 -26.86 -15.58
N PHE A 344 15.94 -27.79 -14.72
CA PHE A 344 14.64 -28.47 -14.80
C PHE A 344 14.02 -28.51 -13.40
N SER A 345 12.72 -28.22 -13.31
CA SER A 345 11.94 -28.33 -12.09
C SER A 345 11.00 -29.51 -12.20
N ASP A 346 11.25 -30.55 -11.41
CA ASP A 346 10.39 -31.74 -11.32
C ASP A 346 8.98 -31.38 -10.82
N GLU A 347 8.88 -30.38 -9.92
CA GLU A 347 7.61 -29.91 -9.37
C GLU A 347 6.67 -29.35 -10.46
N PHE A 348 7.23 -28.58 -11.39
CA PHE A 348 6.44 -27.95 -12.46
C PHE A 348 6.48 -28.73 -13.77
N GLY A 349 7.32 -29.77 -13.88
CA GLY A 349 7.55 -30.52 -15.12
C GLY A 349 8.10 -29.63 -16.24
N GLN A 350 8.84 -28.58 -15.89
CA GLN A 350 9.28 -27.52 -16.80
C GLN A 350 10.75 -27.18 -16.53
N GLY A 351 11.51 -26.95 -17.60
CA GLY A 351 12.88 -26.43 -17.52
C GLY A 351 13.05 -25.15 -18.32
N GLY A 352 14.20 -24.50 -18.16
CA GLY A 352 14.52 -23.26 -18.85
C GLY A 352 15.99 -23.19 -19.24
N LYS A 353 16.25 -22.62 -20.42
CA LYS A 353 17.60 -22.39 -20.93
C LYS A 353 18.12 -21.01 -20.51
N TYR A 354 19.44 -20.90 -20.42
CA TYR A 354 20.18 -19.65 -20.24
C TYR A 354 19.69 -18.83 -19.04
N TRP A 355 19.61 -19.46 -17.88
CA TRP A 355 19.08 -18.81 -16.70
C TRP A 355 20.10 -17.87 -16.06
N VAL A 356 19.61 -16.73 -15.57
CA VAL A 356 20.36 -15.71 -14.83
C VAL A 356 19.63 -15.44 -13.51
N GLN A 357 20.31 -15.71 -12.39
CA GLN A 357 19.76 -15.58 -11.04
C GLN A 357 19.96 -14.17 -10.50
N PHE A 358 18.95 -13.67 -9.80
CA PHE A 358 19.02 -12.37 -9.12
C PHE A 358 18.54 -12.39 -7.66
N MET A 359 17.75 -13.40 -7.25
CA MET A 359 17.35 -13.58 -5.86
C MET A 359 16.87 -15.02 -5.60
N GLY A 360 17.55 -15.81 -4.77
CA GLY A 360 17.08 -17.17 -4.41
C GLY A 360 16.72 -18.00 -5.66
N ASP A 361 15.50 -18.52 -5.70
CA ASP A 361 15.00 -19.31 -6.85
C ASP A 361 14.38 -18.47 -7.98
N TYR A 362 14.48 -17.14 -7.92
CA TYR A 362 13.97 -16.23 -8.93
C TYR A 362 15.02 -15.99 -10.03
N LEU A 363 14.65 -16.34 -11.26
CA LEU A 363 15.53 -16.37 -12.42
C LEU A 363 14.94 -15.58 -13.59
N PHE A 364 15.79 -14.94 -14.38
CA PHE A 364 15.50 -14.70 -15.80
C PHE A 364 15.84 -15.99 -16.55
N HIS A 365 14.99 -16.48 -17.45
CA HIS A 365 15.28 -17.65 -18.27
C HIS A 365 14.45 -17.67 -19.56
N SER A 366 14.75 -18.58 -20.48
CA SER A 366 13.95 -18.77 -21.70
C SER A 366 12.50 -19.17 -21.40
N LEU A 367 11.64 -19.16 -22.41
CA LEU A 367 10.36 -19.88 -22.36
C LEU A 367 10.53 -21.33 -21.83
N PRO A 368 9.55 -21.86 -21.09
CA PRO A 368 9.65 -23.17 -20.47
C PRO A 368 9.71 -24.28 -21.52
N PHE A 369 10.65 -25.19 -21.35
CA PHE A 369 10.82 -26.39 -22.15
C PHE A 369 10.45 -27.64 -21.37
N ASP A 370 10.19 -28.71 -22.12
CA ASP A 370 10.15 -30.07 -21.59
C ASP A 370 11.52 -30.53 -21.09
N GLU A 371 11.56 -31.67 -20.38
CA GLU A 371 12.80 -32.24 -19.81
C GLU A 371 13.87 -32.50 -20.88
N THR A 372 13.43 -32.81 -22.11
CA THR A 372 14.33 -33.08 -23.25
C THR A 372 14.89 -31.80 -23.90
N GLN A 373 14.51 -30.61 -23.41
CA GLN A 373 14.90 -29.30 -23.90
C GLN A 373 14.51 -29.01 -25.37
N SER A 374 13.56 -29.78 -25.91
CA SER A 374 13.27 -29.80 -27.35
C SER A 374 11.94 -29.12 -27.69
N VAL A 375 10.98 -29.15 -26.77
CA VAL A 375 9.63 -28.62 -26.98
C VAL A 375 9.35 -27.49 -26.00
N ILE A 376 8.94 -26.33 -26.51
CA ILE A 376 8.41 -25.24 -25.68
C ILE A 376 7.01 -25.65 -25.20
N LEU A 377 6.80 -25.63 -23.89
CA LEU A 377 5.55 -26.07 -23.25
C LEU A 377 4.52 -24.95 -23.14
N ASP A 378 4.98 -23.71 -23.10
CA ASP A 378 4.16 -22.49 -23.02
C ASP A 378 4.97 -21.36 -23.67
N ASP A 379 4.43 -20.74 -24.70
CA ASP A 379 5.05 -19.66 -25.47
C ASP A 379 4.53 -18.26 -25.08
N THR A 380 3.74 -18.17 -24.01
CA THR A 380 3.15 -16.90 -23.54
C THR A 380 4.21 -15.90 -23.13
N LEU A 381 4.23 -14.75 -23.81
CA LEU A 381 5.04 -13.56 -23.50
C LEU A 381 4.20 -12.29 -23.48
N GLY A 382 4.63 -11.29 -22.71
CA GLY A 382 3.99 -9.97 -22.64
C GLY A 382 2.84 -9.87 -21.62
N THR A 383 2.55 -10.96 -20.91
CA THR A 383 1.58 -10.99 -19.80
C THR A 383 2.11 -11.89 -18.69
N PRO A 384 1.82 -11.65 -17.40
CA PRO A 384 2.22 -12.54 -16.33
C PRO A 384 1.80 -14.00 -16.60
N SER A 385 2.74 -14.94 -16.52
CA SER A 385 2.51 -16.36 -16.86
C SER A 385 3.37 -17.34 -16.06
N SER A 386 4.24 -16.86 -15.16
CA SER A 386 5.20 -17.69 -14.44
C SER A 386 4.86 -17.88 -12.95
N HIS A 387 5.74 -18.60 -12.25
CA HIS A 387 5.71 -18.81 -10.79
C HIS A 387 6.64 -17.84 -10.03
N GLY A 388 6.99 -16.70 -10.62
CA GLY A 388 7.85 -15.68 -10.02
C GLY A 388 9.08 -15.36 -10.88
N CYS A 389 9.56 -16.32 -11.67
CA CYS A 389 10.63 -16.11 -12.64
C CYS A 389 10.23 -15.17 -13.79
N ILE A 390 11.22 -14.64 -14.51
CA ILE A 390 11.02 -13.81 -15.68
C ILE A 390 11.33 -14.65 -16.92
N ARG A 391 10.27 -15.00 -17.66
CA ARG A 391 10.38 -15.70 -18.94
C ARG A 391 10.75 -14.71 -20.03
N LEU A 392 11.69 -15.09 -20.88
CA LEU A 392 12.14 -14.35 -22.06
C LEU A 392 12.08 -15.26 -23.28
N ASN A 393 12.09 -14.69 -24.48
CA ASN A 393 12.40 -15.48 -25.67
C ASN A 393 13.79 -16.13 -25.53
N VAL A 394 13.99 -17.27 -26.20
CA VAL A 394 15.23 -18.06 -26.09
C VAL A 394 16.46 -17.23 -26.46
N GLU A 395 16.38 -16.44 -27.53
CA GLU A 395 17.48 -15.59 -28.00
C GLU A 395 17.78 -14.45 -27.02
N ASP A 396 16.74 -13.85 -26.43
CA ASP A 396 16.87 -12.78 -25.44
C ASP A 396 17.46 -13.29 -24.13
N ALA A 397 17.00 -14.45 -23.65
CA ALA A 397 17.58 -15.15 -22.50
C ALA A 397 19.06 -15.45 -22.73
N LYS A 398 19.40 -15.98 -23.92
CA LYS A 398 20.79 -16.25 -24.28
C LYS A 398 21.62 -14.97 -24.32
N TRP A 399 21.10 -13.90 -24.90
CA TRP A 399 21.81 -12.63 -24.97
C TRP A 399 22.09 -12.09 -23.57
N LEU A 400 21.09 -12.12 -22.68
CA LEU A 400 21.24 -11.69 -21.29
C LEU A 400 22.31 -12.54 -20.58
N TYR A 401 22.23 -13.86 -20.73
CA TYR A 401 23.18 -14.83 -20.17
C TYR A 401 24.62 -14.60 -20.65
N ASP A 402 24.83 -14.31 -21.93
CA ASP A 402 26.15 -14.11 -22.52
C ASP A 402 26.77 -12.74 -22.17
N ASN A 403 25.95 -11.69 -22.04
CA ASN A 403 26.44 -10.30 -22.02
C ASN A 403 26.38 -9.61 -20.66
N VAL A 404 25.46 -10.01 -19.78
CA VAL A 404 25.23 -9.33 -18.50
C VAL A 404 25.96 -10.07 -17.38
N ALA A 405 27.13 -9.59 -16.97
CA ALA A 405 27.98 -10.25 -15.97
C ALA A 405 27.37 -10.26 -14.56
N ASN A 406 27.91 -11.11 -13.66
CA ASN A 406 27.57 -11.08 -12.24
C ASN A 406 27.85 -9.68 -11.68
N ASP A 407 27.19 -9.34 -10.58
CA ASP A 407 27.19 -8.01 -9.96
C ASP A 407 26.52 -6.90 -10.80
N THR A 408 26.03 -7.18 -12.01
CA THR A 408 25.22 -6.21 -12.77
C THR A 408 23.95 -5.87 -12.00
N LYS A 409 23.70 -4.57 -11.79
CA LYS A 409 22.50 -4.07 -11.11
C LYS A 409 21.23 -4.43 -11.90
N ILE A 410 20.20 -4.85 -11.19
CA ILE A 410 18.86 -5.12 -11.70
C ILE A 410 17.88 -4.26 -10.90
N ILE A 411 16.98 -3.55 -11.57
CA ILE A 411 15.88 -2.80 -10.95
C ILE A 411 14.56 -3.38 -11.46
N ILE A 412 13.63 -3.68 -10.55
CA ILE A 412 12.32 -4.27 -10.88
C ILE A 412 11.21 -3.42 -10.24
N ASN A 413 10.32 -2.87 -11.07
CA ASN A 413 9.20 -2.03 -10.64
C ASN A 413 7.86 -2.48 -11.19
#